data_AF-A0A958TI68-F1
#
_entry.id   AF-A0A958TI68-F1
#
_cell.length_a   1.000
_cell.length_b   1.000
_cell.length_c   1.000
_cell.angle_alpha   90.00
_cell.angle_beta   90.00
_cell.angle_gamma   90.00
#
_symmetry.space_group_name_H-M   'P 1'
#
loop_
_entity.id
_entity.type
_entity.pdbx_description
1 polymer ?
#
loop_
_entity_poly.entity_id
_entity_poly.type
_entity_poly.pdbx_seq_one_letter_code
_entity_poly.pdbx_strand_id
1 'polypeptide(L)'
;EGKLHNFDAVIATGSDNTARYFEYYFKDKPSIIRKNRNSVAVLTGSETEADLKCLSEDIFRYYGLGCRNVSKLFVPKDYNFDAFFNGVYDWHPIINETKYANNYDYNKAVYLMSEFDMLENGFLMIKEDASYASPIATVFYEYYNDLETLKTKLKDESKNIQCIVSKGVLSNEIGFGQTQKPQLWDYADTVDTIAFLLKI
;
A
#
# COMPACT_ATOMS: atom_id res chain seq x y z
N GLU A 1 0.40 -21.04 -27.04
CA GLU A 1 0.96 -21.82 -25.91
C GLU A 1 -0.18 -22.58 -25.22
N GLY A 2 0.08 -23.83 -24.82
CA GLY A 2 -0.95 -24.79 -24.39
C GLY A 2 -1.33 -24.67 -22.90
N LYS A 3 -2.39 -25.38 -22.51
CA LYS A 3 -2.80 -25.50 -21.11
C LYS A 3 -1.68 -26.20 -20.30
N LEU A 4 -1.39 -25.67 -19.11
CA LEU A 4 -0.61 -26.38 -18.09
C LEU A 4 -1.37 -27.65 -17.68
N HIS A 5 -0.65 -28.78 -17.63
CA HIS A 5 -1.15 -30.09 -17.23
C HIS A 5 -0.21 -30.71 -16.18
N ASN A 6 -0.69 -31.76 -15.48
CA ASN A 6 0.08 -32.53 -14.49
C ASN A 6 0.60 -31.73 -13.28
N PHE A 7 -0.30 -31.11 -12.53
CA PHE A 7 0.00 -30.49 -11.24
C PHE A 7 -1.09 -30.80 -10.20
N ASP A 8 -0.69 -30.83 -8.93
CA ASP A 8 -1.55 -31.18 -7.80
C ASP A 8 -2.23 -29.96 -7.18
N ALA A 9 -1.53 -28.84 -7.10
CA ALA A 9 -2.03 -27.58 -6.57
C ALA A 9 -1.35 -26.37 -7.24
N VAL A 10 -1.88 -25.16 -7.01
CA VAL A 10 -1.40 -23.93 -7.64
C VAL A 10 -1.21 -22.82 -6.63
N ILE A 11 -0.10 -22.10 -6.71
CA ILE A 11 0.08 -20.81 -6.07
C ILE A 11 0.36 -19.82 -7.18
N ALA A 12 -0.55 -18.87 -7.41
CA ALA A 12 -0.46 -17.91 -8.48
C ALA A 12 -0.60 -16.48 -7.94
N THR A 13 0.19 -15.57 -8.49
CA THR A 13 0.21 -14.15 -8.12
C THR A 13 0.11 -13.31 -9.38
N GLY A 14 -0.72 -12.27 -9.38
CA GLY A 14 -0.81 -11.37 -10.52
C GLY A 14 -1.68 -10.16 -10.23
N SER A 15 -1.97 -9.40 -11.30
CA SER A 15 -2.95 -8.31 -11.22
C SER A 15 -4.34 -8.84 -10.91
N ASP A 16 -5.27 -7.97 -10.51
CA ASP A 16 -6.67 -8.37 -10.27
C ASP A 16 -7.31 -8.99 -11.52
N ASN A 17 -6.98 -8.46 -12.70
CA ASN A 17 -7.42 -9.04 -13.97
C ASN A 17 -6.85 -10.44 -14.16
N THR A 18 -5.54 -10.60 -13.97
CA THR A 18 -4.88 -11.92 -14.08
C THR A 18 -5.45 -12.92 -13.09
N ALA A 19 -5.74 -12.50 -11.86
CA ALA A 19 -6.33 -13.34 -10.84
C ALA A 19 -7.70 -13.89 -11.25
N ARG A 20 -8.55 -13.10 -11.93
CA ARG A 20 -9.83 -13.60 -12.47
C ARG A 20 -9.63 -14.70 -13.50
N TYR A 21 -8.62 -14.58 -14.36
CA TYR A 21 -8.27 -15.64 -15.31
C TYR A 21 -7.76 -16.89 -14.59
N PHE A 22 -6.92 -16.73 -13.56
CA PHE A 22 -6.43 -17.84 -12.75
C PHE A 22 -7.56 -18.54 -11.99
N GLU A 23 -8.51 -17.80 -11.41
CA GLU A 23 -9.66 -18.36 -10.70
C GLU A 23 -10.48 -19.24 -11.64
N TYR A 24 -10.76 -18.76 -12.86
CA TYR A 24 -11.47 -19.56 -13.85
C TYR A 24 -10.67 -20.78 -14.32
N TYR A 25 -9.38 -20.59 -14.60
CA TYR A 25 -8.51 -21.60 -15.18
C TYR A 25 -8.18 -22.74 -14.20
N PHE A 26 -8.03 -22.43 -12.90
CA PHE A 26 -7.65 -23.37 -11.85
C PHE A 26 -8.81 -23.75 -10.91
N LYS A 27 -10.06 -23.43 -11.26
CA LYS A 27 -11.25 -23.64 -10.41
C LYS A 27 -11.39 -25.06 -9.83
N ASP A 28 -10.91 -26.07 -10.56
CA ASP A 28 -11.04 -27.50 -10.20
C ASP A 28 -9.80 -28.03 -9.45
N LYS A 29 -8.89 -27.15 -9.04
CA LYS A 29 -7.62 -27.49 -8.38
C LYS A 29 -7.46 -26.69 -7.07
N PRO A 30 -6.90 -27.29 -6.01
CA PRO A 30 -6.50 -26.54 -4.82
C PRO A 30 -5.58 -25.38 -5.22
N SER A 31 -5.96 -24.16 -4.87
CA SER A 31 -5.21 -22.98 -5.30
C SER A 31 -5.16 -21.87 -4.26
N ILE A 32 -4.01 -21.19 -4.19
CA ILE A 32 -3.85 -19.86 -3.60
C ILE A 32 -3.68 -18.89 -4.77
N ILE A 33 -4.65 -17.99 -4.94
CA ILE A 33 -4.60 -16.97 -5.98
C ILE A 33 -4.53 -15.60 -5.30
N ARG A 34 -3.37 -14.96 -5.41
CA ARG A 34 -3.12 -13.65 -4.82
C ARG A 34 -3.47 -12.53 -5.80
N LYS A 35 -4.19 -11.55 -5.27
CA LYS A 35 -4.64 -10.34 -5.97
C LYS A 35 -3.77 -9.16 -5.61
N ASN A 36 -3.97 -8.03 -6.29
CA ASN A 36 -3.26 -6.83 -5.92
C ASN A 36 -3.81 -6.30 -4.58
N ARG A 37 -2.90 -5.94 -3.67
CA ARG A 37 -3.24 -5.31 -2.40
C ARG A 37 -2.27 -4.19 -2.14
N ASN A 38 -2.70 -3.22 -1.35
CA ASN A 38 -1.94 -2.02 -1.03
C ASN A 38 -1.83 -1.86 0.48
N SER A 39 -0.83 -1.13 0.94
CA SER A 39 -0.73 -0.79 2.36
C SER A 39 -1.18 0.63 2.60
N VAL A 40 -1.79 0.84 3.75
CA VAL A 40 -2.35 2.12 4.15
C VAL A 40 -1.80 2.52 5.51
N ALA A 41 -1.71 3.83 5.76
CA ALA A 41 -1.42 4.34 7.10
C ALA A 41 -2.61 5.16 7.62
N VAL A 42 -2.91 5.04 8.91
CA VAL A 42 -3.89 5.88 9.61
C VAL A 42 -3.11 6.80 10.53
N LEU A 43 -3.19 8.10 10.26
CA LEU A 43 -2.58 9.17 11.06
C LEU A 43 -3.67 9.87 11.86
N THR A 44 -3.40 10.19 13.11
CA THR A 44 -4.31 10.86 14.04
C THR A 44 -4.02 12.35 14.22
N GLY A 45 -2.88 12.85 13.73
CA GLY A 45 -2.41 14.21 13.99
C GLY A 45 -1.57 14.35 15.25
N SER A 46 -1.41 13.27 16.01
CA SER A 46 -0.58 13.23 17.23
C SER A 46 0.74 12.46 17.03
N GLU A 47 1.11 12.17 15.78
CA GLU A 47 2.36 11.49 15.45
C GLU A 47 3.56 12.36 15.85
N THR A 48 4.60 11.69 16.35
CA THR A 48 5.89 12.35 16.58
C THR A 48 6.70 12.40 15.29
N GLU A 49 7.70 13.28 15.24
CA GLU A 49 8.66 13.33 14.12
C GLU A 49 9.31 11.96 13.86
N ALA A 50 9.65 11.23 14.92
CA ALA A 50 10.20 9.88 14.81
C ALA A 50 9.21 8.88 14.19
N ASP A 51 7.92 8.97 14.52
CA ASP A 51 6.89 8.13 13.91
C ASP A 51 6.78 8.42 12.40
N LEU A 52 6.76 9.69 12.01
CA LEU A 52 6.67 10.11 10.60
C LEU A 52 7.93 9.75 9.79
N LYS A 53 9.10 9.85 10.42
CA LYS A 53 10.35 9.35 9.85
C LYS A 53 10.33 7.84 9.64
N CYS A 54 9.80 7.08 10.59
CA CYS A 54 9.60 5.64 10.40
C CYS A 54 8.57 5.35 9.29
N LEU A 55 7.48 6.11 9.19
CA LEU A 55 6.50 5.98 8.10
C LEU A 55 7.13 6.21 6.72
N SER A 56 8.11 7.11 6.62
CA SER A 56 8.83 7.35 5.36
C SER A 56 9.51 6.07 4.82
N GLU A 57 10.03 5.20 5.69
CA GLU A 57 10.55 3.89 5.28
C GLU A 57 9.45 3.02 4.65
N ASP A 58 8.26 3.00 5.23
CA ASP A 58 7.15 2.21 4.70
C ASP A 58 6.67 2.76 3.34
N ILE A 59 6.81 4.06 3.08
CA ILE A 59 6.45 4.69 1.80
C ILE A 59 7.52 4.43 0.74
N PHE A 60 8.78 4.79 1.00
CA PHE A 60 9.81 4.92 -0.03
C PHE A 60 10.66 3.68 -0.25
N ARG A 61 10.74 2.75 0.72
CA ARG A 61 11.55 1.55 0.57
C ARG A 61 11.14 0.80 -0.72
N TYR A 62 12.11 0.37 -1.51
CA TYR A 62 11.84 -0.21 -2.84
C TYR A 62 11.07 0.72 -3.79
N TYR A 63 11.26 2.04 -3.66
CA TYR A 63 10.65 3.07 -4.50
C TYR A 63 9.11 3.11 -4.46
N GLY A 64 8.49 2.54 -3.42
CA GLY A 64 7.03 2.44 -3.34
C GLY A 64 6.40 1.37 -4.24
N LEU A 65 7.20 0.44 -4.80
CA LEU A 65 6.74 -0.54 -5.81
C LEU A 65 6.08 -1.80 -5.23
N GLY A 66 6.02 -1.96 -3.91
CA GLY A 66 5.53 -3.19 -3.25
C GLY A 66 4.12 -3.05 -2.69
N CYS A 67 3.39 -4.18 -2.59
CA CYS A 67 2.11 -4.24 -1.88
C CYS A 67 2.19 -3.87 -0.39
N ARG A 68 3.40 -3.97 0.18
CA ARG A 68 3.74 -3.57 1.55
C ARG A 68 4.14 -2.10 1.68
N ASN A 69 4.27 -1.37 0.57
CA ASN A 69 4.50 0.06 0.62
C ASN A 69 3.21 0.81 0.92
N VAL A 70 3.31 1.82 1.77
CA VAL A 70 2.18 2.69 2.08
C VAL A 70 1.93 3.60 0.88
N SER A 71 0.80 3.39 0.22
CA SER A 71 0.35 4.17 -0.94
C SER A 71 -0.85 5.07 -0.63
N LYS A 72 -1.48 4.88 0.54
CA LYS A 72 -2.62 5.68 0.99
C LYS A 72 -2.54 6.06 2.46
N LEU A 73 -2.89 7.29 2.77
CA LEU A 73 -3.02 7.84 4.12
C LEU A 73 -4.49 8.10 4.45
N PHE A 74 -4.92 7.75 5.65
CA PHE A 74 -6.15 8.24 6.25
C PHE A 74 -5.77 9.26 7.30
N VAL A 75 -6.29 10.48 7.17
CA VAL A 75 -5.94 11.61 8.05
C VAL A 75 -7.20 12.26 8.63
N PRO A 76 -7.17 12.83 9.84
CA PRO A 76 -8.32 13.56 10.36
C PRO A 76 -8.59 14.80 9.51
N LYS A 77 -9.82 15.32 9.58
CA LYS A 77 -10.12 16.63 8.99
C LYS A 77 -9.13 17.71 9.45
N ASP A 78 -8.77 18.58 8.51
CA ASP A 78 -7.85 19.70 8.73
C ASP A 78 -6.43 19.27 9.17
N TYR A 79 -6.00 18.05 8.80
CA TYR A 79 -4.65 17.56 9.06
C TYR A 79 -3.60 18.46 8.38
N ASN A 80 -2.58 18.88 9.16
CA ASN A 80 -1.46 19.64 8.63
C ASN A 80 -0.37 18.69 8.10
N PHE A 81 -0.16 18.71 6.78
CA PHE A 81 0.86 17.93 6.09
C PHE A 81 2.29 18.46 6.25
N ASP A 82 2.51 19.65 6.83
CA ASP A 82 3.86 20.18 7.08
C ASP A 82 4.71 19.23 7.93
N ALA A 83 4.12 18.70 9.01
CA ALA A 83 4.79 17.74 9.89
C ALA A 83 5.14 16.46 9.12
N PHE A 84 4.22 15.98 8.28
CA PHE A 84 4.44 14.81 7.42
C PHE A 84 5.58 15.06 6.42
N PHE A 85 5.57 16.19 5.71
CA PHE A 85 6.61 16.53 4.73
C PHE A 85 8.00 16.66 5.36
N ASN A 86 8.08 17.22 6.57
CA ASN A 86 9.32 17.27 7.34
C ASN A 86 9.80 15.86 7.71
N GLY A 87 8.90 14.99 8.18
CA GLY A 87 9.24 13.62 8.56
C GLY A 87 9.76 12.77 7.40
N VAL A 88 9.30 13.02 6.18
CA VAL A 88 9.76 12.29 4.97
C VAL A 88 10.98 12.92 4.30
N TYR A 89 11.43 14.10 4.71
CA TYR A 89 12.43 14.89 3.98
C TYR A 89 13.79 14.17 3.81
N ASP A 90 14.16 13.31 4.76
CA ASP A 90 15.39 12.50 4.68
C ASP A 90 15.45 11.64 3.40
N TRP A 91 14.30 11.32 2.80
CA TRP A 91 14.20 10.57 1.55
C TRP A 91 14.31 11.42 0.28
N HIS A 92 14.49 12.74 0.37
CA HIS A 92 14.67 13.61 -0.80
C HIS A 92 15.73 13.13 -1.82
N PRO A 93 16.82 12.41 -1.47
CA PRO A 93 17.80 12.00 -2.48
C PRO A 93 17.26 10.96 -3.46
N ILE A 94 16.10 10.36 -3.17
CA ILE A 94 15.43 9.39 -4.07
C ILE A 94 15.12 10.00 -5.45
N ILE A 95 14.95 11.33 -5.53
CA ILE A 95 14.73 12.04 -6.79
C ILE A 95 15.95 11.98 -7.72
N ASN A 96 17.14 11.69 -7.20
CA ASN A 96 18.34 11.54 -8.03
C ASN A 96 18.33 10.22 -8.83
N GLU A 97 17.44 9.29 -8.50
CA GLU A 97 17.26 8.05 -9.26
C GLU A 97 16.40 8.31 -10.50
N THR A 98 17.00 8.17 -11.68
CA THR A 98 16.39 8.60 -12.95
C THR A 98 15.01 8.00 -13.19
N LYS A 99 14.79 6.72 -12.84
CA LYS A 99 13.49 6.07 -13.01
C LYS A 99 12.43 6.66 -12.08
N TYR A 100 12.82 7.02 -10.87
CA TYR A 100 11.91 7.63 -9.90
C TYR A 100 11.57 9.06 -10.34
N ALA A 101 12.57 9.87 -10.70
CA ALA A 101 12.39 11.22 -11.24
C ALA A 101 11.42 11.26 -12.42
N ASN A 102 11.60 10.35 -13.39
CA ASN A 102 10.72 10.26 -14.55
C ASN A 102 9.25 9.97 -14.15
N ASN A 103 9.02 9.18 -13.09
CA ASN A 103 7.66 8.93 -12.59
C ASN A 103 7.08 10.16 -11.89
N TYR A 104 7.89 10.85 -11.09
CA TYR A 104 7.48 12.09 -10.44
C TYR A 104 7.08 13.15 -11.49
N ASP A 105 7.94 13.42 -12.47
CA ASP A 105 7.68 14.42 -13.51
C ASP A 105 6.46 14.07 -14.36
N TYR A 106 6.33 12.79 -14.75
CA TYR A 106 5.19 12.32 -15.52
C TYR A 106 3.87 12.50 -14.76
N ASN A 107 3.79 12.02 -13.50
CA ASN A 107 2.56 12.11 -12.73
C ASN A 107 2.23 13.57 -12.36
N LYS A 108 3.25 14.39 -12.05
CA LYS A 108 3.09 15.82 -11.82
C LYS A 108 2.47 16.52 -13.04
N ALA A 109 2.99 16.26 -14.24
CA ALA A 109 2.43 16.81 -15.47
C ALA A 109 0.97 16.36 -15.69
N VAL A 110 0.67 15.07 -15.48
CA VAL A 110 -0.70 14.54 -15.61
C VAL A 110 -1.67 15.26 -14.66
N TYR A 111 -1.27 15.44 -13.40
CA TYR A 111 -2.12 16.07 -12.40
C TYR A 111 -2.32 17.56 -12.64
N LEU A 112 -1.26 18.29 -13.04
CA LEU A 112 -1.36 19.71 -13.40
C LEU A 112 -2.27 19.93 -14.63
N MET A 113 -2.12 19.10 -15.67
CA MET A 113 -2.96 19.19 -16.87
C MET A 113 -4.43 18.83 -16.62
N SER A 114 -4.69 18.02 -15.60
CA SER A 114 -6.03 17.59 -15.23
C SER A 114 -6.66 18.49 -14.15
N GLU A 115 -5.99 19.58 -13.77
CA GLU A 115 -6.43 20.53 -12.74
C GLU A 115 -6.73 19.85 -11.38
N PHE A 116 -5.99 18.77 -11.06
CA PHE A 116 -6.11 18.14 -9.75
C PHE A 116 -5.31 18.91 -8.70
N ASP A 117 -5.97 19.20 -7.58
CA ASP A 117 -5.29 19.70 -6.38
C ASP A 117 -4.31 18.65 -5.84
N MET A 118 -3.09 19.09 -5.56
CA MET A 118 -2.04 18.28 -4.96
C MET A 118 -1.09 19.15 -4.15
N LEU A 119 -0.49 18.56 -3.12
CA LEU A 119 0.63 19.15 -2.39
C LEU A 119 1.90 18.37 -2.73
N GLU A 120 3.04 19.04 -2.77
CA GLU A 120 4.29 18.41 -3.19
C GLU A 120 5.52 19.08 -2.58
N ASN A 121 6.62 18.34 -2.47
CA ASN A 121 7.87 18.80 -1.84
C ASN A 121 9.13 18.56 -2.70
N GLY A 122 8.97 18.43 -4.01
CA GLY A 122 10.04 18.21 -4.97
C GLY A 122 10.46 16.75 -5.20
N PHE A 123 9.93 15.80 -4.42
CA PHE A 123 10.19 14.36 -4.63
C PHE A 123 9.01 13.44 -4.26
N LEU A 124 8.02 13.97 -3.56
CA LEU A 124 6.76 13.30 -3.23
C LEU A 124 5.61 14.26 -3.53
N MET A 125 4.53 13.72 -4.09
CA MET A 125 3.23 14.37 -4.22
C MET A 125 2.23 13.69 -3.31
N ILE A 126 1.30 14.45 -2.75
CA ILE A 126 0.11 13.93 -2.08
C ILE A 126 -1.14 14.50 -2.74
N LYS A 127 -2.13 13.63 -2.93
CA LYS A 127 -3.36 13.94 -3.63
C LYS A 127 -4.54 13.30 -2.93
N GLU A 128 -5.65 14.02 -2.82
CA GLU A 128 -6.90 13.43 -2.33
C GLU A 128 -7.45 12.42 -3.35
N ASP A 129 -7.60 11.18 -2.93
CA ASP A 129 -8.13 10.12 -3.78
C ASP A 129 -8.70 8.95 -2.95
N ALA A 130 -9.85 8.43 -3.38
CA ALA A 130 -10.47 7.26 -2.75
C ALA A 130 -9.71 5.96 -3.07
N SER A 131 -8.93 5.93 -4.14
CA SER A 131 -8.16 4.77 -4.58
C SER A 131 -7.09 4.35 -3.57
N TYR A 132 -6.81 3.05 -3.48
CA TYR A 132 -5.78 2.50 -2.60
C TYR A 132 -4.38 2.49 -3.23
N ALA A 133 -4.31 2.31 -4.55
CA ALA A 133 -3.05 2.23 -5.27
C ALA A 133 -2.69 3.62 -5.79
N SER A 134 -1.58 4.19 -5.28
CA SER A 134 -1.02 5.43 -5.79
C SER A 134 0.13 5.16 -6.76
N PRO A 135 0.36 6.03 -7.75
CA PRO A 135 1.55 5.96 -8.60
C PRO A 135 2.84 6.18 -7.80
N ILE A 136 3.97 5.77 -8.37
CA ILE A 136 5.30 6.08 -7.82
C ILE A 136 5.45 7.60 -7.68
N ALA A 137 6.08 8.02 -6.58
CA ALA A 137 6.24 9.41 -6.17
C ALA A 137 4.94 10.14 -5.79
N THR A 138 3.82 9.41 -5.69
CA THR A 138 2.56 9.94 -5.20
C THR A 138 2.06 9.09 -4.05
N VAL A 139 1.47 9.71 -3.02
CA VAL A 139 0.71 9.03 -1.98
C VAL A 139 -0.69 9.62 -1.95
N PHE A 140 -1.71 8.77 -1.97
CA PHE A 140 -3.08 9.24 -1.85
C PHE A 140 -3.45 9.50 -0.41
N TYR A 141 -4.35 10.45 -0.18
CA TYR A 141 -4.93 10.64 1.14
C TYR A 141 -6.45 10.72 1.07
N GLU A 142 -7.09 10.43 2.20
CA GLU A 142 -8.52 10.58 2.39
C GLU A 142 -8.79 11.04 3.84
N TYR A 143 -9.68 12.03 3.99
CA TYR A 143 -10.09 12.51 5.30
C TYR A 143 -11.06 11.54 5.98
N TYR A 144 -10.90 11.33 7.28
CA TYR A 144 -11.91 10.67 8.11
C TYR A 144 -12.45 11.61 9.19
N ASN A 145 -13.72 11.41 9.56
CA ASN A 145 -14.37 12.16 10.63
C ASN A 145 -14.30 11.44 11.98
N ASP A 146 -14.42 10.12 11.94
CA ASP A 146 -14.56 9.28 13.12
C ASP A 146 -13.78 7.96 12.93
N LEU A 147 -13.05 7.55 13.97
CA LEU A 147 -12.21 6.36 13.91
C LEU A 147 -13.02 5.07 13.79
N GLU A 148 -14.24 5.00 14.36
CA GLU A 148 -15.07 3.79 14.27
C GLU A 148 -15.61 3.60 12.85
N THR A 149 -15.99 4.68 12.18
CA THR A 149 -16.36 4.63 10.76
C THR A 149 -15.19 4.19 9.89
N LEU A 150 -13.98 4.70 10.15
CA LEU A 150 -12.78 4.29 9.44
C LEU A 150 -12.45 2.80 9.67
N LYS A 151 -12.52 2.32 10.92
CA LYS A 151 -12.31 0.90 11.25
C LYS A 151 -13.27 0.00 10.49
N THR A 152 -14.54 0.42 10.39
CA THR A 152 -15.56 -0.33 9.65
C THR A 152 -15.20 -0.39 8.16
N LYS A 153 -14.85 0.75 7.56
CA LYS A 153 -14.39 0.81 6.16
C LYS A 153 -13.18 -0.08 5.89
N LEU A 154 -12.15 -0.01 6.74
CA LEU A 154 -10.93 -0.82 6.61
C LEU A 154 -11.22 -2.33 6.74
N LYS A 155 -12.21 -2.70 7.55
CA LYS A 155 -12.64 -4.10 7.69
C LYS A 155 -13.36 -4.58 6.44
N ASP A 156 -14.29 -3.79 5.92
CA ASP A 156 -15.08 -4.12 4.73
C ASP A 156 -14.20 -4.21 3.47
N GLU A 157 -13.19 -3.34 3.38
CA GLU A 157 -12.25 -3.26 2.25
C GLU A 157 -10.94 -4.03 2.49
N SER A 158 -10.89 -4.88 3.52
CA SER A 158 -9.70 -5.66 3.92
C SER A 158 -9.10 -6.53 2.80
N LYS A 159 -9.91 -6.91 1.80
CA LYS A 159 -9.43 -7.66 0.62
C LYS A 159 -8.45 -6.87 -0.26
N ASN A 160 -8.51 -5.55 -0.21
CA ASN A 160 -7.65 -4.65 -0.99
C ASN A 160 -6.41 -4.21 -0.19
N ILE A 161 -6.34 -4.58 1.09
CA ILE A 161 -5.35 -4.08 2.04
C ILE A 161 -4.39 -5.19 2.47
N GLN A 162 -3.09 -4.92 2.38
CA GLN A 162 -2.04 -5.83 2.80
C GLN A 162 -1.56 -5.53 4.22
N CYS A 163 -1.31 -4.26 4.53
CA CYS A 163 -0.87 -3.80 5.85
C CYS A 163 -1.62 -2.52 6.22
N ILE A 164 -1.95 -2.37 7.50
CA ILE A 164 -2.49 -1.14 8.08
C ILE A 164 -1.46 -0.63 9.07
N VAL A 165 -0.88 0.53 8.79
CA VAL A 165 0.13 1.17 9.64
C VAL A 165 -0.56 2.19 10.54
N SER A 166 -0.44 2.04 11.85
CA SER A 166 -0.98 3.01 12.80
C SER A 166 -0.37 2.83 14.18
N LYS A 167 -0.75 3.70 15.12
CA LYS A 167 -0.29 3.69 16.51
C LYS A 167 -1.46 3.85 17.47
N GLY A 168 -1.87 2.73 18.06
CA GLY A 168 -2.94 2.62 19.04
C GLY A 168 -4.34 2.77 18.46
N VAL A 169 -4.52 2.58 17.15
CA VAL A 169 -5.82 2.81 16.48
C VAL A 169 -6.55 1.49 16.21
N LEU A 170 -5.86 0.48 15.67
CA LEU A 170 -6.46 -0.82 15.32
C LEU A 170 -5.79 -1.96 16.08
N SER A 171 -6.50 -3.08 16.23
CA SER A 171 -5.98 -4.29 16.88
C SER A 171 -5.00 -5.08 16.00
N ASN A 172 -5.07 -4.91 14.68
CA ASN A 172 -4.25 -5.60 13.68
C ASN A 172 -3.29 -4.64 12.95
N GLU A 173 -2.92 -3.55 13.60
CA GLU A 173 -2.00 -2.56 13.04
C GLU A 173 -0.54 -3.04 13.08
N ILE A 174 0.24 -2.51 12.15
CA ILE A 174 1.69 -2.65 12.08
C ILE A 174 2.30 -1.31 12.49
N GLY A 175 3.34 -1.35 13.32
CA GLY A 175 4.04 -0.13 13.72
C GLY A 175 4.76 0.54 12.54
N PHE A 176 4.93 1.85 12.62
CA PHE A 176 5.67 2.63 11.62
C PHE A 176 7.08 2.06 11.37
N GLY A 177 7.49 1.98 10.10
CA GLY A 177 8.77 1.48 9.62
C GLY A 177 8.91 -0.05 9.64
N GLN A 178 7.81 -0.78 9.78
CA GLN A 178 7.79 -2.24 9.92
C GLN A 178 7.08 -2.98 8.78
N THR A 179 6.45 -2.30 7.80
CA THR A 179 5.69 -3.02 6.76
C THR A 179 6.58 -3.93 5.93
N GLN A 180 7.84 -3.56 5.76
CA GLN A 180 8.86 -4.30 5.01
C GLN A 180 9.65 -5.29 5.87
N LYS A 181 9.23 -5.54 7.12
CA LYS A 181 9.88 -6.47 8.06
C LYS A 181 8.89 -7.54 8.56
N PRO A 182 8.32 -8.36 7.64
CA PRO A 182 7.36 -9.37 8.03
C PRO A 182 8.00 -10.43 8.94
N GLN A 183 7.24 -10.87 9.94
CA GLN A 183 7.58 -12.02 10.77
C GLN A 183 7.32 -13.33 10.02
N LEU A 184 7.84 -14.43 10.57
CA LEU A 184 7.68 -15.78 9.98
C LEU A 184 6.21 -16.20 9.81
N TRP A 185 5.32 -15.66 10.64
CA TRP A 185 3.87 -15.93 10.60
C TRP A 185 3.07 -14.85 9.84
N ASP A 186 3.72 -13.81 9.31
CA ASP A 186 3.06 -12.72 8.57
C ASP A 186 2.89 -13.09 7.09
N TYR A 187 2.03 -14.09 6.86
CA TYR A 187 1.72 -14.57 5.53
C TYR A 187 1.01 -13.50 4.68
N ALA A 188 1.41 -13.42 3.40
CA ALA A 188 0.72 -12.60 2.42
C ALA A 188 -0.77 -12.99 2.34
N ASP A 189 -1.63 -11.99 2.14
CA ASP A 189 -3.08 -12.16 2.08
C ASP A 189 -3.75 -12.78 3.32
N THR A 190 -3.03 -12.90 4.44
CA THR A 190 -3.41 -13.64 5.66
C THR A 190 -3.69 -15.13 5.42
N VAL A 191 -3.11 -15.70 4.36
CA VAL A 191 -3.28 -17.12 3.99
C VAL A 191 -2.03 -17.92 4.34
N ASP A 192 -2.17 -18.87 5.28
CA ASP A 192 -1.08 -19.78 5.67
C ASP A 192 -0.70 -20.71 4.50
N THR A 193 0.43 -20.37 3.87
CA THR A 193 0.94 -21.09 2.72
C THR A 193 1.52 -22.45 3.13
N ILE A 194 2.05 -22.58 4.35
CA ILE A 194 2.60 -23.84 4.84
C ILE A 194 1.46 -24.82 5.12
N ALA A 195 0.40 -24.38 5.79
CA ALA A 195 -0.79 -25.18 6.02
C ALA A 195 -1.48 -25.60 4.72
N PHE A 196 -1.40 -24.78 3.67
CA PHE A 196 -1.85 -25.17 2.33
C PHE A 196 -0.98 -26.27 1.74
N LEU A 197 0.36 -26.10 1.76
CA LEU A 197 1.29 -27.07 1.21
C LEU A 197 1.25 -28.43 1.92
N LEU A 198 0.98 -28.45 3.23
CA LEU A 198 0.86 -29.68 4.01
C LEU A 198 -0.42 -30.49 3.73
N LYS A 199 -1.41 -29.91 3.03
CA LYS A 199 -2.68 -30.57 2.69
C LYS A 199 -2.67 -31.18 1.28
N ILE A 200 -1.59 -30.98 0.53
CA ILE A 200 -1.37 -31.53 -0.82
C ILE A 200 -0.72 -32.90 -0.68
#